data_AF-A0A6B3EE64-F1
#
_entry.id   AF-A0A6B3EE64-F1
#
_cell.length_a   1.000
_cell.length_b   1.000
_cell.length_c   1.000
_cell.angle_alpha   90.00
_cell.angle_beta   90.00
_cell.angle_gamma   90.00
#
_symmetry.space_group_name_H-M   'P 1'
#
loop_
_entity.id
_entity.type
_entity.pdbx_description
1 polymer ?
#
loop_
_entity_poly.entity_id
_entity_poly.type
_entity_poly.pdbx_seq_one_letter_code
_entity_poly.pdbx_strand_id
1 'polypeptide(L)'
;MRRSLLLVPVADERLWSVRMGGVRWICGFTDETALARFALHHGPGDQPMDYAALLGARIVDEIVPALGEPAGLAVDIATEDGSMFFPPVTGIVPDAVAVDAGEGDAGAER
;
A
#
# COMPACT_ATOMS: atom_id res chain seq x y z
N MET A 1 2.72 -11.86 4.98
CA MET A 1 2.25 -10.46 4.87
C MET A 1 0.72 -10.31 4.78
N ARG A 2 -0.05 -11.25 4.19
CA ARG A 2 -1.53 -11.18 4.22
C ARG A 2 -2.15 -11.18 5.64
N ARG A 3 -1.53 -11.85 6.60
CA ARG A 3 -1.97 -11.87 8.01
C ARG A 3 -1.24 -10.88 8.92
N SER A 4 -0.38 -10.03 8.36
CA SER A 4 0.32 -9.01 9.14
C SER A 4 -0.62 -7.83 9.38
N LEU A 5 -0.63 -7.34 10.60
CA LEU A 5 -1.40 -6.16 10.98
C LEU A 5 -0.58 -4.93 10.57
N LEU A 6 -1.20 -4.05 9.80
CA LEU A 6 -0.60 -2.86 9.24
C LEU A 6 -1.38 -1.64 9.73
N LEU A 7 -0.66 -0.65 10.22
CA LEU A 7 -1.17 0.65 10.58
C LEU A 7 -1.24 1.49 9.31
N VAL A 8 -2.44 1.81 8.86
CA VAL A 8 -2.67 2.66 7.69
C VAL A 8 -3.06 4.04 8.19
N PRO A 9 -2.29 5.11 7.90
CA PRO A 9 -2.68 6.45 8.32
C PRO A 9 -3.99 6.86 7.65
N VAL A 10 -4.80 7.61 8.38
CA VAL A 10 -6.09 8.14 7.92
C VAL A 10 -6.02 9.65 7.99
N ALA A 11 -6.35 10.31 6.88
CA ALA A 11 -6.46 11.76 6.79
C ALA A 11 -7.75 12.10 6.05
N ASP A 12 -8.50 13.09 6.54
CA ASP A 12 -9.78 13.51 5.94
C ASP A 12 -10.73 12.31 5.69
N GLU A 13 -10.88 11.45 6.70
CA GLU A 13 -11.73 10.25 6.67
C GLU A 13 -11.37 9.23 5.56
N ARG A 14 -10.18 9.38 4.95
CA ARG A 14 -9.68 8.53 3.87
C ARG A 14 -8.34 7.92 4.24
N LEU A 15 -8.12 6.70 3.76
CA LEU A 15 -6.81 6.06 3.90
C LEU A 15 -5.76 6.86 3.14
N TRP A 16 -4.64 7.10 3.79
CA TRP A 16 -3.52 7.79 3.20
C TRP A 16 -3.02 7.02 1.98
N SER A 17 -3.01 7.69 0.84
CA SER A 17 -2.54 7.11 -0.40
C SER A 17 -1.78 8.12 -1.25
N VAL A 18 -0.76 7.63 -1.94
CA VAL A 18 0.06 8.42 -2.85
C VAL A 18 -0.07 7.88 -4.27
N ARG A 19 -0.15 8.76 -5.26
CA ARG A 19 -0.22 8.33 -6.67
C ARG A 19 1.18 8.37 -7.26
N MET A 20 1.69 7.23 -7.72
CA MET A 20 3.02 7.12 -8.32
C MET A 20 3.00 6.10 -9.45
N GLY A 21 3.51 6.47 -10.62
CA GLY A 21 3.54 5.59 -11.81
C GLY A 21 2.16 5.19 -12.35
N GLY A 22 1.12 6.00 -12.11
CA GLY A 22 -0.26 5.67 -12.51
C GLY A 22 -1.00 4.74 -11.55
N VAL A 23 -0.32 4.26 -10.50
CA VAL A 23 -0.88 3.37 -9.46
C VAL A 23 -1.13 4.18 -8.18
N ARG A 24 -2.23 3.90 -7.49
CA ARG A 24 -2.51 4.44 -6.15
C ARG A 24 -1.90 3.53 -5.08
N TRP A 25 -0.91 4.03 -4.35
CA TRP A 25 -0.24 3.30 -3.28
C TRP A 25 -0.85 3.65 -1.94
N ILE A 26 -1.43 2.66 -1.26
CA ILE A 26 -1.86 2.81 0.13
C ILE A 26 -0.65 2.62 1.03
N CYS A 27 -0.41 3.58 1.93
CA CYS A 27 0.73 3.52 2.85
C CYS A 27 0.34 2.73 4.11
N GLY A 28 0.98 1.60 4.35
CA GLY A 28 0.86 0.82 5.58
C GLY A 28 2.18 0.80 6.35
N PHE A 29 2.10 0.60 7.66
CA PHE A 29 3.27 0.53 8.54
C PHE A 29 3.14 -0.69 9.43
N THR A 30 4.22 -1.44 9.66
CA THR A 30 4.13 -2.62 10.54
C THR A 30 4.00 -2.23 12.01
N ASP A 31 4.56 -1.07 12.37
CA ASP A 31 4.68 -0.62 13.75
C ASP A 31 4.50 0.90 13.87
N GLU A 32 4.13 1.36 15.07
CA GLU A 32 3.91 2.79 15.35
C GLU A 32 5.17 3.64 15.15
N THR A 33 6.36 3.06 15.32
CA THR A 33 7.63 3.77 15.07
C THR A 33 7.81 4.12 13.59
N ALA A 34 7.45 3.20 12.68
CA ALA A 34 7.55 3.46 11.25
C ALA A 34 6.49 4.49 10.81
N LEU A 35 5.28 4.41 11.37
CA LEU A 35 4.24 5.42 11.20
C LEU A 35 4.67 6.80 11.72
N ALA A 36 5.27 6.87 12.91
CA ALA A 36 5.71 8.13 13.50
C ALA A 36 6.78 8.83 12.65
N ARG A 37 7.73 8.07 12.09
CA ARG A 37 8.72 8.60 11.13
C ARG A 37 8.06 9.21 9.90
N PHE A 38 7.02 8.55 9.40
CA PHE A 38 6.23 9.05 8.28
C PHE A 38 5.45 10.32 8.67
N ALA A 39 4.79 10.32 9.82
CA ALA A 39 4.05 11.46 10.35
C ALA A 39 4.95 12.69 10.58
N LEU A 40 6.21 12.50 10.98
CA LEU A 40 7.18 13.60 11.11
C LEU A 40 7.47 14.31 9.78
N HIS A 41 7.41 13.60 8.65
CA HIS A 41 7.72 14.18 7.34
C HIS A 41 6.47 14.59 6.55
N HIS A 42 5.35 13.90 6.73
CA HIS A 42 4.14 14.03 5.91
C HIS A 42 2.86 14.34 6.70
N GLY A 43 2.89 14.25 8.03
CA GLY A 43 1.76 14.60 8.90
C GLY A 43 1.58 16.12 9.05
N PRO A 44 0.48 16.56 9.67
CA PRO A 44 0.16 17.98 9.87
C PRO A 44 1.03 18.71 10.93
N GLY A 45 2.34 18.40 11.00
CA GLY A 45 3.28 18.91 12.00
C GLY A 45 3.51 17.92 13.15
N ASP A 46 3.66 18.42 14.38
CA ASP A 46 3.94 17.61 15.59
C ASP A 46 2.72 16.81 16.10
N GLN A 47 1.61 16.80 15.38
CA GLN A 47 0.39 16.11 15.80
C GLN A 47 0.41 14.63 15.39
N PRO A 48 -0.04 13.73 16.28
CA PRO A 48 -0.18 12.32 15.95
C PRO A 48 -1.21 12.16 14.81
N MET A 49 -0.85 11.39 13.79
CA MET A 49 -1.75 11.07 12.69
C MET A 49 -2.66 9.92 13.09
N ASP A 50 -3.96 10.06 12.86
CA ASP A 50 -4.91 8.96 13.00
C ASP A 50 -4.50 7.78 12.13
N TYR A 51 -4.71 6.57 12.63
CA TYR A 51 -4.38 5.35 11.91
C TYR A 51 -5.40 4.25 12.14
N ALA A 52 -5.61 3.44 11.11
CA ALA A 52 -6.43 2.24 11.16
C ALA A 52 -5.52 1.01 11.15
N ALA A 53 -5.66 0.18 12.18
CA ALA A 53 -5.04 -1.14 12.25
C ALA A 53 -5.81 -2.14 11.38
N LEU A 54 -5.27 -2.48 10.22
CA LEU A 54 -5.89 -3.36 9.23
C LEU A 54 -4.98 -4.53 8.88
N LEU A 55 -5.56 -5.71 8.66
CA LEU A 55 -4.79 -6.82 8.11
C LEU A 55 -4.41 -6.51 6.65
N GLY A 56 -3.17 -6.83 6.27
CA GLY A 56 -2.71 -6.67 4.89
C GLY A 56 -3.64 -7.32 3.86
N ALA A 57 -4.18 -8.50 4.17
CA ALA A 57 -5.24 -9.15 3.38
C ALA A 57 -6.46 -8.25 3.19
N ARG A 58 -6.99 -7.66 4.25
CA ARG A 58 -8.16 -6.78 4.14
C ARG A 58 -7.90 -5.60 3.20
N ILE A 59 -6.69 -5.05 3.22
CA ILE A 59 -6.35 -3.95 2.32
C ILE A 59 -6.34 -4.42 0.86
N VAL A 60 -5.67 -5.52 0.55
CA VAL A 60 -5.55 -6.00 -0.83
C VAL A 60 -6.82 -6.70 -1.36
N ASP A 61 -7.60 -7.33 -0.48
CA ASP A 61 -8.79 -8.11 -0.83
C ASP A 61 -10.08 -7.27 -0.80
N GLU A 62 -10.16 -6.20 0.01
CA GLU A 62 -11.37 -5.37 0.14
C GLU A 62 -11.14 -3.93 -0.32
N ILE A 63 -10.11 -3.25 0.20
CA ILE A 63 -9.90 -1.81 -0.06
C ILE A 63 -9.45 -1.57 -1.50
N VAL A 64 -8.42 -2.29 -1.97
CA VAL A 64 -7.89 -2.17 -3.33
C VAL A 64 -8.97 -2.39 -4.40
N PRO A 65 -9.75 -3.49 -4.38
CA PRO A 65 -10.81 -3.68 -5.36
C PRO A 65 -11.93 -2.65 -5.27
N ALA A 66 -12.22 -2.11 -4.08
CA ALA A 66 -13.23 -1.07 -3.92
C ALA A 66 -12.81 0.28 -4.55
N LEU A 67 -11.52 0.52 -4.78
CA LEU A 67 -11.03 1.76 -5.40
C LEU A 67 -11.33 1.83 -6.92
N GLY A 68 -11.53 0.68 -7.59
CA GLY A 68 -11.84 0.64 -9.03
C GLY A 68 -10.70 1.17 -9.94
N GLU A 69 -9.49 1.33 -9.41
CA GLU A 69 -8.30 1.78 -10.12
C GLU A 69 -7.09 0.93 -9.67
N PRO A 70 -6.01 0.84 -10.47
CA PRO A 70 -4.83 0.07 -10.07
C PRO A 70 -4.24 0.63 -8.78
N ALA A 71 -4.29 -0.17 -7.70
CA ALA A 71 -3.84 0.23 -6.39
C ALA A 71 -2.91 -0.81 -5.74
N GLY A 72 -1.78 -0.36 -5.21
CA GLY A 72 -0.77 -1.18 -4.52
C GLY A 72 -0.68 -0.86 -3.04
N LEU A 73 0.04 -1.70 -2.29
CA LEU A 73 0.32 -1.49 -0.87
C LEU A 73 1.81 -1.18 -0.70
N ALA A 74 2.14 -0.04 -0.12
CA ALA A 74 3.50 0.34 0.21
C ALA A 74 3.66 0.28 1.74
N VAL A 75 4.59 -0.54 2.21
CA VAL A 75 4.81 -0.82 3.63
C VAL A 75 6.12 -0.18 4.08
N ASP A 76 6.11 0.50 5.23
CA ASP A 76 7.29 1.07 5.89
C ASP A 76 8.11 2.02 5.00
N ILE A 77 7.45 2.79 4.13
CA ILE A 77 8.07 3.72 3.18
C ILE A 77 8.95 4.82 3.81
N ALA A 78 8.80 5.05 5.12
CA ALA A 78 9.60 5.99 5.90
C ALA A 78 10.78 5.31 6.62
N THR A 79 11.09 4.06 6.27
CA THR A 79 12.21 3.27 6.79
C THR A 79 13.20 3.01 5.67
N GLU A 80 14.42 3.55 5.79
CA GLU A 80 15.47 3.54 4.75
C GLU A 80 15.77 2.14 4.17
N ASP A 81 15.78 1.09 5.00
CA ASP A 81 16.10 -0.29 4.58
C ASP A 81 14.91 -1.27 4.67
N GLY A 82 13.75 -0.80 5.14
CA GLY A 82 12.58 -1.64 5.44
C GLY A 82 11.42 -1.51 4.47
N SER A 83 11.52 -0.60 3.50
CA SER A 83 10.44 -0.26 2.59
C SER A 83 10.09 -1.45 1.68
N MET A 84 8.84 -1.90 1.71
CA MET A 84 8.34 -2.98 0.87
C MET A 84 7.17 -2.51 0.02
N PHE A 85 7.27 -2.70 -1.30
CA PHE A 85 6.20 -2.34 -2.23
C PHE A 85 5.55 -3.61 -2.76
N PHE A 86 4.23 -3.69 -2.61
CA PHE A 86 3.39 -4.76 -3.14
C PHE A 86 2.57 -4.18 -4.28
N PRO A 87 3.09 -4.26 -5.52
CA PRO A 87 2.36 -3.78 -6.68
C PRO A 87 1.07 -4.60 -6.90
N PRO A 88 0.06 -4.01 -7.56
CA PRO A 88 -1.13 -4.73 -8.01
C PRO A 88 -0.77 -5.72 -9.13
N VAL A 89 -0.22 -6.88 -8.80
CA VAL A 89 0.07 -7.95 -9.77
C VAL A 89 -1.00 -9.04 -9.72
N THR A 90 -1.20 -9.70 -10.86
CA THR A 90 -2.14 -10.81 -11.01
C THR A 90 -1.81 -11.93 -10.01
N GLY A 91 -2.76 -12.29 -9.15
CA GLY A 91 -2.58 -13.26 -8.05
C GLY A 91 -2.43 -12.65 -6.64
N ILE A 92 -2.15 -11.35 -6.54
CA ILE A 92 -2.23 -10.58 -5.28
C ILE A 92 -3.57 -9.84 -5.18
N VAL A 93 -4.01 -9.22 -6.28
CA VAL A 93 -5.26 -8.48 -6.45
C VAL A 93 -6.13 -9.13 -7.55
N PRO A 94 -7.45 -8.92 -7.58
CA PRO A 94 -8.30 -9.41 -8.67
C PRO A 94 -7.84 -8.88 -10.04
N ASP A 95 -7.96 -9.72 -11.05
CA ASP A 95 -7.44 -9.50 -12.42
C ASP A 95 -7.83 -8.13 -13.00
N ALA A 96 -9.03 -7.65 -12.71
CA ALA A 96 -9.58 -6.38 -13.19
C ALA A 96 -8.80 -5.12 -12.76
N VAL A 97 -7.97 -5.21 -11.70
CA VAL A 97 -7.15 -4.09 -11.20
C VAL A 97 -5.66 -4.45 -11.18
N ALA A 98 -5.30 -5.63 -11.66
CA ALA A 98 -3.91 -6.04 -11.81
C ALA A 98 -3.26 -5.25 -12.95
N VAL A 99 -2.10 -4.66 -12.68
CA VAL A 99 -1.28 -3.93 -13.65
C VAL A 99 -0.49 -4.89 -14.54
N ASP A 100 -0.47 -6.19 -14.22
CA ASP A 100 0.15 -7.26 -15.03
C ASP A 100 -0.75 -7.76 -16.18
N ALA A 101 -1.53 -6.86 -16.79
CA ALA A 101 -2.19 -7.13 -18.07
C ALA A 101 -1.26 -6.88 -19.28
N GLY A 102 0.04 -6.64 -19.03
CA GLY A 102 1.01 -6.19 -20.04
C GLY A 102 2.43 -6.74 -19.94
N GLU A 103 2.75 -7.65 -19.01
CA GLU A 103 4.06 -8.35 -18.96
C GLU A 103 3.89 -9.88 -18.94
N GLY A 104 2.96 -10.34 -19.77
CA GLY A 104 2.76 -11.76 -20.07
C GLY A 104 3.11 -12.11 -21.52
N ASP A 105 4.28 -11.72 -22.04
CA ASP A 105 5.01 -12.46 -23.09
C ASP A 105 6.39 -11.83 -23.37
N ALA A 106 7.46 -12.41 -22.84
CA ALA A 106 8.76 -12.48 -23.52
C ALA A 106 9.66 -13.50 -22.82
N GLY A 107 9.78 -14.68 -23.43
CA GLY A 107 11.02 -15.45 -23.32
C GLY A 107 10.95 -16.81 -22.65
N ALA A 108 9.95 -17.61 -22.96
CA ALA A 108 10.18 -19.05 -23.04
C ALA A 108 10.99 -19.35 -24.32
N GLU A 109 12.32 -19.43 -24.22
CA GLU A 109 13.10 -20.21 -25.19
C GLU A 109 14.46 -20.67 -24.64
N ARG A 110 14.42 -21.94 -24.21
CA ARG A 110 15.45 -22.99 -24.31
C ARG A 110 16.69 -22.96 -23.41
#